data_AF-W7BHC3-F1
#
_entry.id   AF-W7BHC3-F1
#
_cell.length_a   1.000
_cell.length_b   1.000
_cell.length_c   1.000
_cell.angle_alpha   90.00
_cell.angle_beta   90.00
_cell.angle_gamma   90.00
#
_symmetry.space_group_name_H-M   'P 1'
#
loop_
_entity.id
_entity.type
_entity.pdbx_description
1 polymer ?
#
loop_
_entity_poly.entity_id
_entity_poly.type
_entity_poly.pdbx_seq_one_letter_code
_entity_poly.pdbx_strand_id
1 'polypeptide(L)'
;MVSSFQNHDHLTLIHCVRSEEYAVFSQNFQSKLGESYHQFAGKNITKSDLEQLVTSGAAIYLCGPVPFMQAVEVMLRELGHDQDDIHFEAFQPALSLV
;
A
#
# COMPACT_ATOMS: atom_id res chain seq x y z
N MET A 1 6.84 13.05 -5.05
CA MET A 1 5.93 11.88 -4.89
C MET A 1 4.48 12.28 -5.09
N VAL A 2 3.84 13.05 -4.20
CA VAL A 2 2.40 13.38 -4.38
C VAL A 2 2.10 14.14 -5.68
N SER A 3 3.04 14.98 -6.14
CA SER A 3 2.91 15.74 -7.39
C SER A 3 2.88 14.88 -8.66
N SER A 4 3.41 13.65 -8.64
CA SER A 4 3.50 12.79 -9.83
C SER A 4 2.25 11.96 -10.12
N PHE A 5 1.26 11.93 -9.22
CA PHE A 5 -0.05 11.35 -9.53
C PHE A 5 -0.75 12.19 -10.60
N GLN A 6 -0.71 11.72 -11.86
CA GLN A 6 -1.45 12.23 -13.02
C GLN A 6 -2.39 11.10 -13.48
N ASN A 7 -3.66 11.40 -13.77
CA ASN A 7 -4.72 10.41 -14.08
C ASN A 7 -4.89 9.32 -12.99
N HIS A 8 -5.59 9.66 -11.91
CA HIS A 8 -5.79 8.80 -10.72
C HIS A 8 -7.11 8.01 -10.72
N ASP A 9 -7.81 7.93 -11.86
CA ASP A 9 -9.10 7.22 -11.96
C ASP A 9 -9.00 5.70 -11.67
N HIS A 10 -7.78 5.16 -11.67
CA HIS A 10 -7.47 3.75 -11.41
C HIS A 10 -6.38 3.56 -10.35
N LEU A 11 -6.17 4.55 -9.48
CA LEU A 11 -5.19 4.47 -8.40
C LEU A 11 -5.91 4.24 -7.07
N THR A 12 -5.43 3.29 -6.28
CA THR A 12 -5.80 3.12 -4.87
C THR A 12 -4.54 3.25 -4.02
N LEU A 13 -4.54 4.14 -3.03
CA LEU A 13 -3.46 4.28 -2.06
C LEU A 13 -3.94 3.81 -0.69
N ILE A 14 -3.35 2.71 -0.20
CA ILE A 14 -3.61 2.18 1.13
C ILE A 14 -2.44 2.55 2.04
N HIS A 15 -2.70 3.36 3.06
CA HIS A 15 -1.67 3.93 3.93
C HIS A 15 -1.88 3.48 5.38
N CYS A 16 -1.03 2.55 5.82
CA CYS A 16 -1.09 1.99 7.17
C CYS A 16 -0.10 2.68 8.10
N VAL A 17 -0.59 3.22 9.22
CA VAL A 17 0.21 3.95 10.21
C VAL A 17 -0.18 3.61 11.64
N ARG A 18 0.74 3.84 12.58
CA ARG A 18 0.54 3.53 13.99
C ARG A 18 -0.58 4.36 14.64
N SER A 19 -0.66 5.64 14.31
CA SER A 19 -1.69 6.59 14.75
C SER A 19 -1.73 7.74 13.75
N GLU A 20 -2.79 8.56 13.79
CA GLU A 20 -2.99 9.65 12.82
C GLU A 20 -1.84 10.66 12.80
N GLU A 21 -1.16 10.87 13.94
CA GLU A 21 -0.01 11.76 14.04
C GLU A 21 1.20 11.31 13.19
N TYR A 22 1.31 10.01 12.90
CA TYR A 22 2.36 9.46 12.04
C TYR A 22 1.93 9.36 10.57
N ALA A 23 0.72 9.81 10.21
CA ALA A 23 0.22 9.80 8.83
C ALA A 23 0.86 10.91 7.99
N VAL A 24 2.14 10.74 7.66
CA VAL A 24 2.90 11.72 6.85
C VAL A 24 2.22 11.89 5.49
N PHE A 25 2.09 13.14 5.04
CA PHE A 25 1.42 13.54 3.79
C PHE A 25 -0.08 13.20 3.71
N SER A 26 -0.73 12.78 4.79
CA SER A 26 -2.18 12.43 4.80
C SER A 26 -3.07 13.51 4.19
N GLN A 27 -2.86 14.78 4.55
CA GLN A 27 -3.62 15.90 3.98
C GLN A 27 -3.39 16.05 2.46
N ASN A 28 -2.15 15.87 2.01
CA ASN A 28 -1.81 15.95 0.59
C ASN A 28 -2.41 14.78 -0.20
N PHE A 29 -2.38 13.56 0.36
CA PHE A 29 -3.00 12.39 -0.25
C PHE A 29 -4.53 12.55 -0.30
N GLN A 30 -5.15 12.94 0.80
CA GLN A 30 -6.59 13.16 0.85
C GLN A 30 -7.05 14.22 -0.16
N SER A 31 -6.35 15.34 -0.23
CA SER A 31 -6.68 16.43 -1.16
C SER A 31 -6.53 16.03 -2.63
N LYS A 32 -5.66 15.07 -2.95
CA LYS A 32 -5.34 14.72 -4.34
C LYS A 32 -6.02 13.45 -4.83
N LEU A 33 -6.23 12.48 -3.95
CA LEU A 33 -6.78 11.17 -4.26
C LEU A 33 -8.24 11.01 -3.80
N GLY A 34 -8.71 11.83 -2.86
CA GLY A 34 -10.10 11.77 -2.39
C GLY A 34 -10.45 10.39 -1.86
N GLU A 35 -11.45 9.74 -2.47
CA GLU A 35 -11.95 8.41 -2.10
C GLU A 35 -10.95 7.29 -2.36
N SER A 36 -10.00 7.47 -3.27
CA SER A 36 -8.93 6.51 -3.57
C SER A 36 -7.86 6.40 -2.48
N TYR A 37 -7.91 7.23 -1.44
CA TYR A 37 -6.97 7.19 -0.32
C TYR A 37 -7.62 6.54 0.90
N HIS A 38 -7.05 5.42 1.34
CA HIS A 38 -7.53 4.66 2.49
C HIS A 38 -6.47 4.65 3.59
N GLN A 39 -6.73 5.39 4.66
CA GLN A 39 -5.85 5.44 5.83
C GLN A 39 -6.27 4.41 6.89
N PHE A 40 -5.31 3.62 7.35
CA PHE A 40 -5.45 2.70 8.47
C PHE A 40 -4.56 3.20 9.62
N ALA A 41 -5.15 3.90 10.59
CA ALA A 41 -4.43 4.41 11.76
C ALA A 41 -4.76 3.59 13.01
N GLY A 42 -3.74 3.04 13.67
CA GLY A 42 -3.91 2.27 14.92
C GLY A 42 -4.58 0.92 14.77
N LYS A 43 -4.72 0.43 13.54
CA LYS A 43 -5.27 -0.89 13.21
C LYS A 43 -4.44 -1.55 12.12
N ASN A 44 -4.38 -2.87 12.17
CA ASN A 44 -3.78 -3.66 11.10
C ASN A 44 -4.76 -3.76 9.93
N ILE A 45 -4.22 -3.72 8.72
CA ILE A 45 -4.96 -4.10 7.53
C ILE A 45 -5.25 -5.61 7.56
N THR A 46 -6.43 -6.00 7.08
CA THR A 46 -6.86 -7.39 7.01
C THR A 46 -7.03 -7.85 5.56
N LYS A 47 -7.13 -9.16 5.36
CA LYS A 47 -7.41 -9.75 4.06
C LYS A 47 -8.73 -9.24 3.48
N SER A 48 -9.76 -9.06 4.30
CA SER A 48 -11.06 -8.53 3.86
C SER A 48 -10.97 -7.08 3.39
N ASP A 49 -10.11 -6.27 4.01
CA ASP A 49 -9.85 -4.91 3.54
C ASP A 49 -9.18 -4.94 2.15
N LEU A 50 -8.19 -5.82 1.96
CA LEU A 50 -7.50 -5.96 0.68
C LEU A 50 -8.42 -6.45 -0.44
N GLU A 51 -9.29 -7.41 -0.15
CA GLU A 51 -10.29 -7.93 -1.11
C GLU A 51 -11.23 -6.82 -1.61
N GLN A 52 -11.58 -5.87 -0.74
CA GLN A 52 -12.45 -4.74 -1.09
C GLN A 52 -11.73 -3.61 -1.83
N LEU A 53 -10.46 -3.37 -1.49
CA LEU A 53 -9.73 -2.17 -1.91
C LEU A 53 -8.79 -2.41 -3.10
N VAL A 54 -8.35 -3.65 -3.33
CA VAL A 54 -7.39 -3.97 -4.39
C VAL A 54 -8.12 -4.57 -5.58
N THR A 55 -8.09 -3.84 -6.70
CA THR A 55 -8.68 -4.30 -7.96
C THR A 55 -7.92 -5.53 -8.49
N SER A 56 -8.67 -6.53 -8.97
CA SER A 56 -8.08 -7.70 -9.62
C SER A 56 -7.29 -7.31 -10.88
N GLY A 57 -6.11 -7.89 -11.07
CA GLY A 57 -5.20 -7.58 -12.19
C GLY A 57 -4.52 -6.20 -12.09
N ALA A 58 -4.56 -5.55 -10.93
CA ALA A 58 -3.79 -4.33 -10.70
C ALA A 58 -2.31 -4.63 -10.47
N ALA A 59 -1.44 -3.74 -10.94
CA ALA A 59 -0.04 -3.71 -10.50
C ALA A 59 0.02 -3.16 -9.07
N ILE A 60 0.59 -3.94 -8.15
CA ILE A 60 0.60 -3.69 -6.72
C ILE A 60 2.01 -3.31 -6.29
N TYR A 61 2.15 -2.17 -5.61
CA TYR A 61 3.42 -1.68 -5.11
C TYR A 61 3.40 -1.67 -3.58
N LEU A 62 4.25 -2.51 -2.96
CA LEU A 62 4.39 -2.62 -1.52
C LEU A 62 5.65 -1.91 -1.06
N CYS A 63 5.50 -1.06 -0.05
CA CYS A 63 6.59 -0.28 0.51
C CYS A 63 6.44 -0.22 2.03
N GLY A 64 7.50 -0.53 2.77
CA GLY A 64 7.50 -0.50 4.23
C GLY A 64 8.46 -1.50 4.87
N PRO A 65 8.26 -1.84 6.16
CA PRO A 65 9.05 -2.87 6.83
C PRO A 65 8.86 -4.23 6.15
N VAL A 66 9.94 -4.99 5.96
CA VAL A 66 9.91 -6.30 5.29
C VAL A 66 8.85 -7.25 5.89
N PRO A 67 8.73 -7.41 7.23
CA PRO A 67 7.70 -8.30 7.79
C PRO A 67 6.26 -7.86 7.48
N PHE A 68 6.03 -6.54 7.36
CA PHE A 68 4.72 -6.02 6.98
C PHE A 68 4.42 -6.34 5.52
N MET A 69 5.37 -6.09 4.61
CA MET A 69 5.17 -6.36 3.19
C MET A 69 4.96 -7.86 2.91
N GLN A 70 5.71 -8.74 3.58
CA GLN A 70 5.52 -10.20 3.48
C GLN A 70 4.13 -10.64 3.94
N ALA A 71 3.61 -10.06 5.02
CA ALA A 71 2.26 -10.37 5.50
C ALA A 71 1.19 -9.93 4.49
N VAL A 72 1.36 -8.73 3.89
CA VAL A 72 0.44 -8.21 2.86
C VAL A 72 0.52 -9.04 1.57
N GLU A 73 1.72 -9.42 1.13
CA GLU A 73 1.92 -10.31 -0.02
C GLU A 73 1.17 -11.63 0.15
N VAL A 74 1.30 -12.28 1.31
CA VAL A 74 0.60 -13.55 1.58
C VAL A 74 -0.91 -13.36 1.44
N MET A 75 -1.47 -12.31 2.04
CA MET A 75 -2.91 -12.03 1.93
C MET A 75 -3.35 -11.79 0.47
N LEU A 76 -2.57 -11.04 -0.31
CA LEU A 76 -2.84 -10.78 -1.73
C LEU A 76 -2.77 -12.05 -2.58
N ARG A 77 -1.76 -12.89 -2.36
CA ARG A 77 -1.61 -14.17 -3.09
C ARG A 77 -2.75 -15.13 -2.76
N GLU A 78 -3.20 -15.16 -1.52
CA GLU A 78 -4.39 -15.95 -1.15
C GLU A 78 -5.71 -15.40 -1.71
N LEU A 79 -5.74 -14.14 -2.15
CA LEU A 79 -6.86 -13.53 -2.89
C LEU A 79 -6.74 -13.75 -4.40
N GLY A 80 -5.68 -14.40 -4.87
CA GLY A 80 -5.49 -14.75 -6.28
C GLY A 80 -4.77 -13.68 -7.12
N HIS A 81 -4.11 -12.70 -6.49
CA HIS A 81 -3.20 -11.80 -7.21
C HIS A 81 -1.93 -12.55 -7.63
N ASP A 82 -1.50 -12.32 -8.88
CA ASP A 82 -0.26 -12.92 -9.40
C ASP A 82 0.95 -12.32 -8.68
N GLN A 83 1.98 -13.14 -8.46
CA GLN A 83 3.24 -12.68 -7.89
C GLN A 83 3.94 -11.69 -8.81
N ASP A 84 3.81 -11.85 -10.12
CA ASP A 84 4.44 -10.97 -11.12
C ASP A 84 3.87 -9.53 -11.09
N ASP A 85 2.65 -9.36 -10.56
CA ASP A 85 1.99 -8.07 -10.36
C ASP A 85 2.36 -7.40 -9.03
N ILE A 86 3.09 -8.08 -8.12
CA ILE A 86 3.44 -7.57 -6.79
C ILE A 86 4.90 -7.12 -6.76
N HIS A 87 5.11 -5.82 -6.63
CA HIS A 87 6.42 -5.18 -6.60
C HIS A 87 6.77 -4.69 -5.19
N PHE A 88 8.04 -4.84 -4.80
CA PHE A 88 8.51 -4.49 -3.46
C PHE A 88 9.56 -3.39 -3.50
N GLU A 89 9.44 -2.42 -2.60
CA GLU A 89 10.49 -1.47 -2.27
C GLU A 89 10.79 -1.54 -0.77
N ALA A 90 11.92 -2.15 -0.42
CA ALA A 90 12.40 -2.23 0.94
C ALA A 90 13.46 -1.15 1.20
N PHE A 91 13.25 -0.30 2.21
CA PHE A 91 14.27 0.64 2.68
C PHE A 91 15.27 -0.07 3.61
N GLN A 92 16.05 -0.97 3.03
CA GLN A 92 17.17 -1.65 3.70
C GLN A 92 18.47 -0.84 3.48
N PRO A 93 19.39 -0.82 4.45
CA PRO A 93 20.76 -0.33 4.20
C PRO A 93 21.38 -1.10 3.03
N ALA A 94 22.12 -0.41 2.16
CA ALA A 94 22.66 -0.92 0.89
C ALA A 94 23.54 -2.19 0.98
N LEU A 95 23.89 -2.66 2.20
CA LEU A 95 24.70 -3.85 2.45
C LEU A 95 23.92 -5.07 2.96
N SER A 96 22.62 -4.96 3.22
CA SER A 96 21.78 -6.14 3.47
C SER A 96 21.35 -6.73 2.14
N LEU A 97 22.21 -7.58 1.58
CA LEU A 97 21.84 -8.49 0.49
C LEU A 97 20.92 -9.57 1.07
N VAL A 98 19.70 -9.67 0.55
CA VAL A 98 18.83 -10.84 0.72
C VAL A 98 19.08 -11.76 -0.47
#